data_AF-A0A355V414-F1
#
_entry.id   AF-A0A355V414-F1
#
_cell.length_a   1.000
_cell.length_b   1.000
_cell.length_c   1.000
_cell.angle_alpha   90.00
_cell.angle_beta   90.00
_cell.angle_gamma   90.00
#
_symmetry.space_group_name_H-M   'P 1'
#
loop_
_entity.id
_entity.type
_entity.pdbx_description
1 polymer ?
#
loop_
_entity_poly.entity_id
_entity_poly.type
_entity_poly.pdbx_seq_one_letter_code
_entity_poly.pdbx_strand_id
1 'polypeptide(L)'
;MKDTATITELEEKYKKLLLIRLGADKRLAVNSPSAKYPEPVFVYVKSVKTEKVIAIRLDGGDKTMRFWDYIDDDDYSSEDGVWDKMTDKGLESFIGKFYAVADKAVDIEFFGLDGECDDYYAGVADYEQTVENAKKAVKKYGKDADFVFAKYSNFYGDVQYVFDANFRHIVKK
;
A
#
# COMPACT_ATOMS: atom_id res chain seq x y z
N MET A 1 -2.42 -32.74 -1.43
CA MET A 1 -2.44 -31.68 -2.47
C MET A 1 -3.87 -31.56 -2.98
N LYS A 2 -4.40 -30.35 -3.17
CA LYS A 2 -5.70 -30.17 -3.86
C LYS A 2 -5.51 -30.47 -5.36
N ASP A 3 -6.61 -30.68 -6.06
CA ASP A 3 -6.61 -30.58 -7.53
C ASP A 3 -6.31 -29.14 -7.98
N THR A 4 -5.54 -29.01 -9.07
CA THR A 4 -5.10 -27.71 -9.61
C THR A 4 -6.28 -26.90 -10.16
N ALA A 5 -7.27 -27.52 -10.79
CA ALA A 5 -8.43 -26.78 -11.30
C ALA A 5 -9.21 -26.12 -10.15
N THR A 6 -9.38 -26.83 -9.03
CA THR A 6 -9.99 -26.30 -7.80
C THR A 6 -9.25 -25.09 -7.21
N ILE A 7 -7.91 -25.02 -7.37
CA ILE A 7 -7.11 -23.85 -6.92
C ILE A 7 -7.36 -22.67 -7.87
N THR A 8 -7.19 -22.89 -9.18
CA THR A 8 -7.35 -21.86 -10.22
C THR A 8 -8.76 -21.27 -10.22
N GLU A 9 -9.81 -22.08 -10.06
CA GLU A 9 -11.20 -21.60 -9.94
C GLU A 9 -11.41 -20.68 -8.74
N LEU A 10 -10.77 -20.98 -7.60
CA LEU A 10 -10.90 -20.20 -6.37
C LEU A 10 -10.19 -18.85 -6.51
N GLU A 11 -8.96 -18.85 -7.03
CA GLU A 11 -8.19 -17.64 -7.31
C GLU A 11 -8.91 -16.76 -8.33
N GLU A 12 -9.42 -17.35 -9.42
CA GLU A 12 -10.15 -16.64 -10.46
C GLU A 12 -11.47 -16.02 -9.92
N LYS A 13 -12.16 -16.70 -8.99
CA LYS A 13 -13.34 -16.14 -8.30
C LYS A 13 -12.96 -14.89 -7.51
N TYR A 14 -12.01 -14.97 -6.58
CA TYR A 14 -11.73 -13.84 -5.69
C TYR A 14 -10.96 -12.70 -6.38
N LYS A 15 -10.13 -13.00 -7.38
CA LYS A 15 -9.55 -12.01 -8.30
C LYS A 15 -10.64 -11.16 -8.95
N LYS A 16 -11.65 -11.79 -9.57
CA LYS A 16 -12.79 -11.09 -10.19
C LYS A 16 -13.58 -10.26 -9.17
N LEU A 17 -13.85 -10.79 -7.99
CA LEU A 17 -14.59 -10.07 -6.96
C LEU A 17 -13.82 -8.86 -6.39
N LEU A 18 -12.51 -8.99 -6.15
CA LEU A 18 -11.65 -7.88 -5.72
C LEU A 18 -11.57 -6.78 -6.79
N LEU A 19 -11.36 -7.14 -8.06
CA LEU A 19 -11.34 -6.19 -9.17
C LEU A 19 -12.65 -5.38 -9.26
N ILE A 20 -13.80 -6.04 -9.09
CA ILE A 20 -15.12 -5.38 -9.08
C ILE A 20 -15.32 -4.50 -7.83
N ARG A 21 -14.95 -4.99 -6.64
CA ARG A 21 -15.16 -4.29 -5.36
C ARG A 21 -14.27 -3.05 -5.22
N LEU A 22 -12.98 -3.17 -5.51
CA LEU A 22 -12.02 -2.08 -5.37
C LEU A 22 -12.04 -1.14 -6.59
N GLY A 23 -12.28 -1.66 -7.80
CA GLY A 23 -12.45 -0.85 -9.01
C GLY A 23 -13.72 0.01 -9.05
N ALA A 24 -14.59 -0.09 -8.04
CA ALA A 24 -15.73 0.80 -7.85
C ALA A 24 -15.35 2.12 -7.14
N ASP A 25 -14.21 2.18 -6.44
CA ASP A 25 -13.70 3.43 -5.86
C ASP A 25 -12.89 4.20 -6.91
N LYS A 26 -13.40 5.37 -7.34
CA LYS A 26 -12.75 6.28 -8.28
C LYS A 26 -11.39 6.82 -7.82
N ARG A 27 -11.00 6.64 -6.55
CA ARG A 27 -9.65 6.93 -6.03
C ARG A 27 -8.64 5.86 -6.47
N LEU A 28 -9.10 4.70 -6.92
CA LEU A 28 -8.30 3.52 -7.21
C LEU A 28 -8.33 3.15 -8.70
N ALA A 29 -7.17 2.75 -9.23
CA ALA A 29 -7.03 2.00 -10.47
C ALA A 29 -6.56 0.59 -10.10
N VAL A 30 -7.32 -0.43 -10.47
CA VAL A 30 -7.03 -1.82 -10.05
C VAL A 30 -6.77 -2.69 -11.26
N ASN A 31 -5.67 -3.44 -11.23
CA ASN A 31 -5.31 -4.38 -12.28
C ASN A 31 -4.85 -5.73 -11.72
N SER A 32 -4.79 -6.74 -12.57
CA SER A 32 -4.28 -8.07 -12.23
C SER A 32 -3.70 -8.72 -13.49
N PRO A 33 -2.36 -8.80 -13.63
CA PRO A 33 -1.71 -9.45 -14.77
C PRO A 33 -2.04 -10.95 -14.83
N SER A 34 -1.95 -11.52 -16.03
CA SER A 34 -2.17 -12.96 -16.27
C SER A 34 -0.98 -13.80 -15.79
N ALA A 35 -0.97 -14.18 -14.51
CA ALA A 35 -0.08 -15.20 -13.97
C ALA A 35 -0.37 -16.59 -14.56
N LYS A 36 0.63 -17.48 -14.60
CA LYS A 36 0.48 -18.90 -14.95
C LYS A 36 0.82 -19.78 -13.77
N TYR A 37 -0.14 -20.56 -13.29
CA TYR A 37 0.10 -21.57 -12.24
C TYR A 37 1.36 -22.41 -12.55
N PRO A 38 2.33 -22.56 -11.63
CA PRO A 38 2.22 -22.32 -10.18
C PRO A 38 2.57 -20.90 -9.70
N GLU A 39 2.69 -19.91 -10.57
CA GLU A 39 2.86 -18.50 -10.15
C GLU A 39 1.63 -18.03 -9.35
N PRO A 40 1.81 -17.35 -8.19
CA PRO A 40 0.69 -16.81 -7.43
C PRO A 40 0.04 -15.63 -8.16
N VAL A 41 -1.28 -15.51 -8.03
CA VAL A 41 -2.05 -14.43 -8.66
C VAL A 41 -1.90 -13.13 -7.85
N PHE A 42 -1.58 -12.03 -8.52
CA PHE A 42 -1.50 -10.69 -7.90
C PHE A 42 -2.60 -9.76 -8.40
N VAL A 43 -3.17 -8.97 -7.49
CA VAL A 43 -4.04 -7.83 -7.78
C VAL A 43 -3.33 -6.57 -7.29
N TYR A 44 -3.00 -5.64 -8.18
CA TYR A 44 -2.34 -4.39 -7.85
C TYR A 44 -3.38 -3.27 -7.73
N VAL A 45 -3.42 -2.64 -6.56
CA VAL A 45 -4.36 -1.56 -6.24
C VAL A 45 -3.59 -0.24 -6.21
N LYS A 46 -3.79 0.59 -7.23
CA LYS A 46 -3.04 1.84 -7.43
C LYS A 46 -3.88 3.06 -7.05
N SER A 47 -3.33 4.00 -6.31
CA SER A 47 -3.96 5.30 -6.02
C SER A 47 -3.85 6.22 -7.24
N VAL A 48 -4.98 6.71 -7.75
CA VAL A 48 -5.06 7.54 -8.97
C VAL A 48 -4.45 8.94 -8.79
N LYS A 49 -4.28 9.41 -7.55
CA LYS A 49 -3.74 10.76 -7.27
C LYS A 49 -2.23 10.77 -7.02
N THR A 50 -1.69 9.69 -6.46
CA THR A 50 -0.29 9.60 -6.03
C THR A 50 0.52 8.57 -6.82
N GLU A 51 -0.15 7.79 -7.67
CA GLU A 51 0.41 6.68 -8.46
C GLU A 51 0.98 5.50 -7.63
N LYS A 52 0.91 5.58 -6.29
CA LYS A 52 1.34 4.54 -5.33
C LYS A 52 0.54 3.24 -5.49
N VAL A 53 1.16 2.10 -5.20
CA VAL A 53 0.57 0.77 -5.43
C VAL A 53 0.61 -0.09 -4.16
N ILE A 54 -0.47 -0.82 -3.90
CA ILE A 54 -0.52 -1.93 -2.94
C ILE A 54 -0.73 -3.23 -3.72
N ALA A 55 0.27 -4.13 -3.75
CA ALA A 55 0.06 -5.48 -4.28
C ALA A 55 -0.64 -6.39 -3.27
N ILE A 56 -1.63 -7.15 -3.77
CA ILE A 56 -2.37 -8.18 -3.05
C ILE A 56 -2.10 -9.52 -3.72
N ARG A 57 -1.40 -10.43 -3.04
CA ARG A 57 -1.24 -11.83 -3.43
C ARG A 57 -2.49 -12.63 -3.07
N LEU A 58 -3.00 -13.40 -4.01
CA LEU A 58 -4.02 -14.42 -3.80
C LEU A 58 -3.37 -15.79 -3.78
N ASP A 59 -3.76 -16.62 -2.82
CA ASP A 59 -3.27 -17.99 -2.68
C ASP A 59 -4.44 -18.94 -2.45
N GLY A 60 -4.89 -19.62 -3.51
CA GLY A 60 -5.97 -20.63 -3.46
C GLY A 60 -5.51 -21.97 -2.89
N GLY A 61 -4.19 -22.19 -2.84
CA GLY A 61 -3.53 -23.30 -2.16
C GLY A 61 -3.79 -23.27 -0.66
N ASP A 62 -3.53 -22.14 -0.01
CA ASP A 62 -3.82 -21.91 1.41
C ASP A 62 -5.23 -21.37 1.67
N LYS A 63 -5.88 -20.80 0.65
CA LYS A 63 -7.14 -20.02 0.70
C LYS A 63 -6.99 -18.65 1.39
N THR A 64 -5.90 -17.91 1.18
CA THR A 64 -5.60 -16.62 1.87
C THR A 64 -5.36 -15.46 0.89
N MET A 65 -5.52 -14.21 1.34
CA MET A 65 -5.31 -13.01 0.50
C MET A 65 -4.41 -11.99 1.22
N ARG A 66 -3.17 -11.84 0.75
CA ARG A 66 -2.06 -11.22 1.51
C ARG A 66 -1.60 -9.91 0.86
N PHE A 67 -1.33 -8.85 1.63
CA PHE A 67 -0.52 -7.74 1.11
C PHE A 67 0.90 -8.25 0.84
N TRP A 68 1.56 -7.77 -0.22
CA TRP A 68 2.87 -8.29 -0.65
C TRP A 68 4.00 -7.27 -0.49
N ASP A 69 3.82 -6.04 -1.02
CA ASP A 69 4.87 -5.01 -0.99
C ASP A 69 5.00 -4.27 0.36
N TYR A 70 4.15 -4.59 1.35
CA TYR A 70 4.20 -4.05 2.72
C TYR A 70 4.87 -5.06 3.68
N ILE A 71 5.88 -5.80 3.19
CA ILE A 71 6.63 -6.81 3.94
C ILE A 71 8.15 -6.64 3.75
N ASP A 72 8.63 -5.39 3.86
CA ASP A 72 10.05 -5.10 4.15
C ASP A 72 10.12 -4.43 5.53
N ASP A 73 10.25 -5.30 6.55
CA ASP A 73 10.45 -5.07 7.99
C ASP A 73 9.48 -4.15 8.80
N ASP A 74 9.33 -4.52 10.07
CA ASP A 74 8.52 -3.92 11.15
C ASP A 74 6.96 -3.88 11.02
N ASP A 75 6.36 -4.80 11.79
CA ASP A 75 5.02 -4.75 12.43
C ASP A 75 3.74 -5.18 11.68
N TYR A 76 3.87 -6.08 10.69
CA TYR A 76 2.76 -6.98 10.26
C TYR A 76 3.04 -8.48 10.41
N SER A 77 4.17 -8.84 11.04
CA SER A 77 4.63 -10.23 11.22
C SER A 77 3.88 -11.01 12.31
N SER A 78 3.10 -10.34 13.16
CA SER A 78 2.38 -10.89 14.31
C SER A 78 0.93 -11.33 14.00
N GLU A 79 0.42 -11.03 12.81
CA GLU A 79 -0.96 -11.31 12.41
C GLU A 79 -1.07 -12.58 11.53
N ASP A 80 -1.33 -13.71 12.20
CA ASP A 80 -1.48 -15.08 11.67
C ASP A 80 -1.92 -15.16 10.18
N GLY A 81 -0.93 -15.21 9.29
CA GLY A 81 -1.12 -15.55 7.89
C GLY A 81 -1.86 -14.51 7.04
N VAL A 82 -1.63 -13.21 7.27
CA VAL A 82 -1.96 -12.09 6.37
C VAL A 82 -3.35 -12.27 5.72
N TRP A 83 -4.33 -12.37 6.60
CA TRP A 83 -5.76 -12.20 6.37
C TRP A 83 -6.54 -13.19 5.48
N ASP A 84 -7.67 -13.54 6.09
CA ASP A 84 -8.91 -14.11 5.61
C ASP A 84 -8.97 -15.34 4.68
N LYS A 85 -9.86 -16.25 5.07
CA LYS A 85 -10.19 -17.45 4.29
C LYS A 85 -11.02 -17.01 3.08
N MET A 86 -10.58 -17.37 1.88
CA MET A 86 -11.24 -17.17 0.58
C MET A 86 -12.71 -17.65 0.58
N THR A 87 -13.57 -16.77 1.07
CA THR A 87 -15.00 -16.92 1.37
C THR A 87 -15.63 -15.53 1.22
N ASP A 88 -16.93 -15.46 0.96
CA ASP A 88 -17.58 -14.17 0.70
C ASP A 88 -17.54 -13.23 1.92
N LYS A 89 -17.59 -13.77 3.15
CA LYS A 89 -17.37 -12.98 4.38
C LYS A 89 -15.91 -12.52 4.53
N GLY A 90 -14.96 -13.39 4.23
CA GLY A 90 -13.54 -13.07 4.35
C GLY A 90 -13.07 -12.03 3.34
N LEU A 91 -13.68 -12.01 2.14
CA LEU A 91 -13.49 -10.96 1.16
C LEU A 91 -13.88 -9.58 1.70
N GLU A 92 -15.06 -9.43 2.30
CA GLU A 92 -15.51 -8.14 2.84
C GLU A 92 -14.65 -7.68 4.04
N SER A 93 -14.25 -8.61 4.91
CA SER A 93 -13.31 -8.37 6.01
C SER A 93 -11.94 -7.89 5.51
N PHE A 94 -11.37 -8.58 4.52
CA PHE A 94 -10.15 -8.15 3.84
C PHE A 94 -10.29 -6.77 3.18
N ILE A 95 -11.41 -6.47 2.53
CA ILE A 95 -11.64 -5.15 1.90
C ILE A 95 -11.68 -4.05 2.96
N GLY A 96 -12.37 -4.27 4.08
CA GLY A 96 -12.37 -3.33 5.21
C GLY A 96 -10.96 -3.07 5.76
N LYS A 97 -10.13 -4.12 5.86
CA LYS A 97 -8.71 -4.01 6.21
C LYS A 97 -7.88 -3.26 5.18
N PHE A 98 -8.06 -3.52 3.89
CA PHE A 98 -7.36 -2.81 2.82
C PHE A 98 -7.58 -1.30 2.94
N TYR A 99 -8.82 -0.85 3.17
CA TYR A 99 -9.09 0.57 3.40
C TYR A 99 -8.45 1.09 4.70
N ALA A 100 -8.53 0.34 5.81
CA ALA A 100 -7.90 0.73 7.07
C ALA A 100 -6.35 0.81 7.00
N VAL A 101 -5.71 0.03 6.12
CA VAL A 101 -4.28 0.16 5.79
C VAL A 101 -4.07 1.36 4.86
N ALA A 102 -4.83 1.50 3.78
CA ALA A 102 -4.68 2.57 2.79
C ALA A 102 -4.90 3.98 3.38
N ASP A 103 -5.90 4.16 4.26
CA ASP A 103 -6.14 5.44 4.95
C ASP A 103 -4.96 5.83 5.86
N LYS A 104 -4.21 4.85 6.38
CA LYS A 104 -3.03 5.03 7.23
C LYS A 104 -1.69 5.01 6.48
N ALA A 105 -1.65 4.48 5.26
CA ALA A 105 -0.44 4.29 4.48
C ALA A 105 0.13 5.65 4.04
N VAL A 106 1.44 5.82 4.24
CA VAL A 106 2.15 7.10 4.11
C VAL A 106 3.52 6.89 3.50
N ASP A 107 3.95 7.89 2.72
CA ASP A 107 5.22 7.89 2.02
C ASP A 107 5.92 9.23 2.28
N ILE A 108 7.24 9.19 2.27
CA ILE A 108 8.10 10.36 2.38
C ILE A 108 9.13 10.28 1.26
N GLU A 109 8.97 11.14 0.26
CA GLU A 109 9.89 11.28 -0.86
C GLU A 109 10.93 12.36 -0.53
N PHE A 110 12.22 12.06 -0.66
CA PHE A 110 13.32 12.97 -0.38
C PHE A 110 14.00 13.42 -1.68
N PHE A 111 14.00 14.73 -1.95
CA PHE A 111 14.43 15.30 -3.22
C PHE A 111 15.75 16.08 -3.13
N GLY A 112 16.61 15.85 -4.13
CA GLY A 112 17.92 16.48 -4.29
C GLY A 112 17.89 17.91 -4.84
N LEU A 113 19.07 18.39 -5.25
CA LEU A 113 19.27 19.73 -5.84
C LEU A 113 18.89 19.82 -7.32
N ASP A 114 18.87 18.69 -8.04
CA ASP A 114 18.39 18.58 -9.42
C ASP A 114 16.86 18.43 -9.50
N GLY A 115 16.24 17.93 -8.43
CA GLY A 115 14.80 17.70 -8.30
C GLY A 115 14.39 16.24 -8.48
N GLU A 116 15.33 15.31 -8.61
CA GLU A 116 15.06 13.87 -8.57
C GLU A 116 14.82 13.39 -7.12
N CYS A 117 14.19 12.22 -6.98
CA CYS A 117 13.94 11.59 -5.67
C CYS A 117 15.10 10.66 -5.31
N ASP A 118 16.03 11.14 -4.48
CA ASP A 118 17.25 10.42 -4.09
C ASP A 118 16.99 9.25 -3.12
N ASP A 119 16.00 9.41 -2.25
CA ASP A 119 15.64 8.43 -1.22
C ASP A 119 14.12 8.46 -0.96
N TYR A 120 13.57 7.37 -0.42
CA TYR A 120 12.15 7.31 -0.06
C TYR A 120 11.89 6.39 1.15
N TYR A 121 10.87 6.74 1.92
CA TYR A 121 10.26 5.86 2.91
C TYR A 121 8.81 5.60 2.53
N ALA A 122 8.33 4.36 2.68
CA ALA A 122 6.93 3.99 2.63
C ALA A 122 6.57 3.14 3.85
N GLY A 123 5.35 3.27 4.37
CA GLY A 123 4.90 2.52 5.53
C GLY A 123 3.48 2.85 5.95
N VAL A 124 3.12 2.52 7.19
CA VAL A 124 1.80 2.75 7.77
C VAL A 124 1.91 3.58 9.05
N ALA A 125 1.12 4.66 9.15
CA ALA A 125 1.13 5.53 10.32
C ALA A 125 0.31 4.94 11.49
N ASP A 126 0.96 4.82 12.65
CA ASP A 126 0.32 4.60 13.95
C ASP A 126 -0.24 5.91 14.55
N TYR A 127 0.17 7.06 14.02
CA TYR A 127 -0.18 8.41 14.45
C TYR A 127 -1.16 9.14 13.52
N GLU A 128 -1.84 10.17 14.03
CA GLU A 128 -2.65 11.09 13.22
C GLU A 128 -1.76 11.91 12.27
N GLN A 129 -2.09 11.91 10.98
CA GLN A 129 -1.30 12.49 9.87
C GLN A 129 -1.34 14.04 9.86
N THR A 130 -0.91 14.68 10.95
CA THR A 130 -0.81 16.14 11.09
C THR A 130 0.54 16.67 10.61
N VAL A 131 0.63 17.99 10.34
CA VAL A 131 1.91 18.67 9.99
C VAL A 131 3.01 18.37 11.02
N GLU A 132 2.68 18.32 12.31
CA GLU A 132 3.65 18.09 13.37
C GLU A 132 4.15 16.64 13.38
N ASN A 133 3.26 15.67 13.20
CA ASN A 133 3.65 14.25 13.18
C ASN A 133 4.35 13.86 11.88
N ALA A 134 3.90 14.39 10.74
CA ALA A 134 4.62 14.31 9.48
C ALA A 134 6.06 14.87 9.61
N LYS A 135 6.23 16.02 10.26
CA LYS A 135 7.56 16.59 10.56
C LYS A 135 8.42 15.68 11.46
N LYS A 136 7.82 14.97 12.43
CA LYS A 136 8.54 13.97 13.24
C LYS A 136 8.96 12.76 12.40
N ALA A 137 8.10 12.28 11.50
CA ALA A 137 8.40 11.18 10.60
C ALA A 137 9.52 11.55 9.60
N VAL A 138 9.42 12.71 8.94
CA VAL A 138 10.46 13.24 8.04
C VAL A 138 11.82 13.35 8.76
N LYS A 139 11.83 13.76 10.03
CA LYS A 139 13.04 13.79 10.87
C LYS A 139 13.57 12.41 11.30
N LYS A 140 12.69 11.40 11.42
CA LYS A 140 13.07 10.03 11.80
C LYS A 140 13.73 9.31 10.62
N TYR A 141 13.08 9.36 9.46
CA TYR A 141 13.48 8.58 8.28
C TYR A 141 14.52 9.33 7.44
N GLY A 142 14.34 10.63 7.18
CA GLY A 142 15.32 11.48 6.50
C GLY A 142 16.45 11.97 7.40
N LYS A 143 16.88 11.17 8.38
CA LYS A 143 17.95 11.54 9.33
C LYS A 143 19.32 11.60 8.64
N ASP A 144 19.54 10.69 7.70
CA ASP A 144 20.84 10.44 7.05
C ASP A 144 20.80 10.72 5.53
N ALA A 145 19.70 11.33 5.04
CA ALA A 145 19.49 11.72 3.64
C ALA A 145 19.80 13.22 3.43
N ASP A 146 20.57 13.57 2.39
CA ASP A 146 20.99 14.95 2.08
C ASP A 146 19.99 15.66 1.15
N PHE A 147 18.76 15.87 1.66
CA PHE A 147 17.64 16.37 0.86
C PHE A 147 17.46 17.90 0.94
N VAL A 148 17.00 18.50 -0.16
CA VAL A 148 16.57 19.91 -0.23
C VAL A 148 15.13 20.05 0.24
N PHE A 149 14.26 19.16 -0.26
CA PHE A 149 12.84 19.08 0.10
C PHE A 149 12.41 17.65 0.42
N ALA A 150 11.57 17.49 1.43
CA ALA A 150 10.91 16.22 1.75
C ALA A 150 9.39 16.37 1.59
N LYS A 151 8.76 15.49 0.81
CA LYS A 151 7.32 15.44 0.55
C LYS A 151 6.70 14.27 1.31
N TYR A 152 6.01 14.59 2.40
CA TYR A 152 5.15 13.65 3.10
C TYR A 152 3.79 13.57 2.39
N SER A 153 3.30 12.37 2.10
CA SER A 153 1.95 12.18 1.54
C SER A 153 1.31 10.88 1.99
N ASN A 154 0.00 10.87 2.26
CA ASN A 154 -0.74 9.62 2.47
C ASN A 154 -1.03 8.90 1.14
N PHE A 155 -1.60 7.69 1.18
CA PHE A 155 -1.84 6.88 -0.02
C PHE A 155 -2.78 7.57 -1.03
N TYR A 156 -3.90 8.12 -0.56
CA TYR A 156 -4.88 8.84 -1.39
C TYR A 156 -4.42 10.25 -1.81
N GLY A 157 -3.34 10.75 -1.20
CA GLY A 157 -2.74 12.05 -1.47
C GLY A 157 -3.63 13.24 -1.13
N ASP A 158 -4.67 13.07 -0.32
CA ASP A 158 -5.48 14.16 0.23
C ASP A 158 -4.80 14.84 1.44
N VAL A 159 -3.98 14.11 2.18
CA VAL A 159 -2.99 14.68 3.13
C VAL A 159 -1.62 14.75 2.44
N GLN A 160 -1.07 15.96 2.30
CA GLN A 160 0.29 16.21 1.79
C GLN A 160 0.94 17.39 2.51
N TYR A 161 2.22 17.25 2.85
CA TYR A 161 3.05 18.31 3.46
C TYR A 161 4.45 18.30 2.85
N VAL A 162 5.01 19.48 2.57
CA VAL A 162 6.38 19.61 2.06
C VAL A 162 7.22 20.35 3.09
N PHE A 163 8.44 19.87 3.34
CA PHE A 163 9.39 20.47 4.28
C PHE A 163 10.70 20.81 3.58
N ASP A 164 11.33 21.94 3.94
CA ASP A 164 12.73 22.20 3.57
C ASP A 164 13.71 21.35 4.42
N ALA A 165 14.99 21.35 4.04
CA ALA A 165 16.09 20.76 4.83
C ALA A 165 16.20 21.28 6.28
N ASN A 166 15.55 22.41 6.62
CA ASN A 166 15.45 22.94 7.99
C ASN A 166 14.18 22.43 8.72
N PHE A 167 13.47 21.48 8.12
CA PHE A 167 12.18 20.93 8.55
C PHE A 167 11.08 21.99 8.72
N ARG A 168 11.11 23.07 7.95
CA ARG A 168 10.07 24.12 7.92
C ARG A 168 9.01 23.73 6.91
N HIS A 169 7.73 23.76 7.33
CA HIS A 169 6.62 23.41 6.45
C HIS A 169 6.41 24.48 5.38
N ILE A 170 6.45 24.08 4.11
CA ILE A 170 6.29 24.95 2.95
C ILE A 170 4.82 24.96 2.54
N VAL A 171 4.11 26.02 2.93
CA VAL A 171 2.77 26.31 2.41
C VAL A 171 2.85 27.16 1.15
N LYS A 172 2.15 26.73 0.10
CA LYS A 172 1.92 27.54 -1.11
C LYS A 172 1.05 28.74 -0.74
N LYS A 173 1.47 29.93 -1.17
CA LYS A 173 0.69 31.18 -1.11
C LYS A 173 -0.16 31.34 -2.37
#